data_AF-A0A1V1UGZ8-F1
#
_entry.id   AF-A0A1V1UGZ8-F1
#
_cell.length_a   1.000
_cell.length_b   1.000
_cell.length_c   1.000
_cell.angle_alpha   90.00
_cell.angle_beta   90.00
_cell.angle_gamma   90.00
#
_symmetry.space_group_name_H-M   'P 1'
#
loop_
_entity.id
_entity.type
_entity.pdbx_description
1 polymer ?
#
loop_
_entity_poly.entity_id
_entity_poly.type
_entity_poly.pdbx_seq_one_letter_code
_entity_poly.pdbx_strand_id
1 'polypeptide(L)'
;MEIAKTPGLTTARLQAELAAQWLHLIRFAAHPGAPTFSPSVCHYHAMLDPEADDSVRLEACRAMLLCVRRRLPVEDFKGLAKFREERREDPYGKAWRTTRSGAELWMIAHLLEFAIKGLEEGCQ
;
A
#
# COMPACT_ATOMS: atom_id res chain seq x y z
N MET A 1 33.31 3.48 3.90
CA MET A 1 32.23 3.51 4.90
C MET A 1 31.19 2.52 4.41
N GLU A 2 31.32 1.25 4.80
CA GLU A 2 30.36 0.22 4.40
C GLU A 2 29.08 0.45 5.18
N ILE A 3 28.02 0.85 4.46
CA ILE A 3 26.66 0.87 5.01
C ILE A 3 26.32 -0.59 5.29
N ALA A 4 26.40 -1.00 6.56
CA ALA A 4 25.96 -2.31 6.97
C ALA A 4 24.51 -2.49 6.51
N LYS A 5 24.29 -3.35 5.50
CA LYS A 5 22.97 -3.71 5.02
C LYS A 5 22.22 -4.39 6.17
N THR A 6 21.45 -3.63 6.92
CA THR A 6 20.48 -4.20 7.86
C THR A 6 19.44 -4.93 7.02
N PRO A 7 19.30 -6.26 7.16
CA PRO A 7 18.38 -7.06 6.33
C PRO A 7 16.92 -6.57 6.46
N GLY A 8 16.57 -5.95 7.60
CA GLY A 8 15.27 -5.30 7.82
C GLY A 8 15.03 -4.12 6.87
N LEU A 9 16.02 -3.24 6.68
CA LEU A 9 15.89 -2.04 5.83
C LEU A 9 15.79 -2.40 4.35
N THR A 10 16.56 -3.40 3.90
CA THR A 10 16.44 -3.91 2.52
C THR A 10 15.04 -4.46 2.25
N THR A 11 14.50 -5.22 3.22
CA THR A 11 13.12 -5.73 3.13
C THR A 11 12.12 -4.58 3.11
N ALA A 12 12.28 -3.57 3.96
CA ALA A 12 11.37 -2.43 4.03
C ALA A 12 11.31 -1.64 2.71
N ARG A 13 12.47 -1.41 2.07
CA ARG A 13 12.56 -0.78 0.74
C ARG A 13 11.83 -1.60 -0.32
N LEU A 14 12.01 -2.92 -0.34
CA LEU A 14 11.30 -3.81 -1.27
C LEU A 14 9.78 -3.76 -1.05
N GLN A 15 9.31 -3.72 0.19
CA GLN A 15 7.88 -3.60 0.48
C GLN A 15 7.30 -2.26 0.01
N ALA A 16 8.04 -1.16 0.17
CA ALA A 16 7.66 0.15 -0.37
C ALA A 16 7.57 0.11 -1.91
N GLU A 17 8.56 -0.49 -2.56
CA GLU A 17 8.61 -0.65 -4.02
C GLU A 17 7.39 -1.43 -4.52
N LEU A 18 7.12 -2.60 -3.93
CA LEU A 18 5.98 -3.45 -4.29
C LEU A 18 4.65 -2.71 -4.07
N ALA A 19 4.51 -1.96 -2.97
CA ALA A 19 3.32 -1.15 -2.74
C ALA A 19 3.12 -0.10 -3.85
N ALA A 20 4.19 0.60 -4.26
CA ALA A 20 4.14 1.58 -5.34
C ALA A 20 3.82 0.94 -6.71
N GLN A 21 4.39 -0.23 -7.01
CA GLN A 21 4.08 -0.99 -8.22
C GLN A 21 2.59 -1.35 -8.27
N TRP A 22 2.01 -1.82 -7.17
CA TRP A 22 0.58 -2.09 -7.07
C TRP A 22 -0.27 -0.83 -7.22
N LEU A 23 0.08 0.27 -6.54
CA LEU A 23 -0.61 1.56 -6.66
C LEU A 23 -0.63 2.05 -8.12
N HIS A 24 0.48 1.89 -8.83
CA HIS A 24 0.58 2.21 -10.25
C HIS A 24 -0.29 1.29 -11.12
N LEU A 25 -0.21 -0.03 -10.91
CA LEU A 25 -0.96 -1.04 -11.65
C LEU A 25 -2.48 -0.82 -11.57
N ILE A 26 -3.00 -0.53 -10.37
CA ILE A 26 -4.43 -0.28 -10.16
C ILE A 26 -4.85 1.15 -10.53
N ARG A 27 -3.91 1.97 -11.04
CA ARG A 27 -4.11 3.40 -11.35
C ARG A 27 -4.71 4.15 -10.17
N PHE A 28 -4.16 3.93 -8.99
CA PHE A 28 -4.70 4.46 -7.74
C PHE A 28 -4.80 5.99 -7.78
N ALA A 29 -5.95 6.52 -7.37
CA ALA A 29 -6.15 7.94 -7.08
C ALA A 29 -6.65 8.07 -5.65
N ALA A 30 -6.14 9.08 -4.92
CA ALA A 30 -6.45 9.29 -3.51
C ALA A 30 -7.92 9.65 -3.28
N HIS A 31 -8.53 10.36 -4.23
CA HIS A 31 -9.96 10.69 -4.26
C HIS A 31 -10.42 10.88 -5.71
N PRO A 32 -11.73 10.93 -5.99
CA PRO A 32 -12.23 11.30 -7.31
C PRO A 32 -11.65 12.64 -7.77
N GLY A 33 -11.08 12.67 -8.99
CA GLY A 33 -10.44 13.86 -9.56
C GLY A 33 -8.98 14.09 -9.16
N ALA A 34 -8.41 13.31 -8.23
CA ALA A 34 -6.97 13.35 -7.96
C ALA A 34 -6.17 12.76 -9.12
N PRO A 35 -4.92 13.21 -9.34
CA PRO A 35 -3.99 12.53 -10.23
C PRO A 35 -3.80 11.07 -9.84
N THR A 36 -3.69 10.18 -10.82
CA THR A 36 -3.36 8.78 -10.58
C THR A 36 -1.89 8.62 -10.23
N PHE A 37 -1.58 7.68 -9.35
CA PHE A 37 -0.23 7.30 -8.99
C PHE A 37 0.56 6.86 -10.22
N SER A 38 1.53 7.69 -10.61
CA SER A 38 2.24 7.60 -11.89
C SER A 38 3.53 8.40 -11.83
N PRO A 39 4.41 8.31 -12.85
CA PRO A 39 5.68 9.06 -12.87
C PRO A 39 5.56 10.59 -12.78
N SER A 40 4.36 11.17 -12.88
CA SER A 40 4.16 12.62 -12.65
C SER A 40 3.92 12.99 -11.19
N VAL A 41 3.78 12.02 -10.29
CA VAL A 41 3.53 12.22 -8.85
C VAL A 41 4.83 12.03 -8.07
N CYS A 42 5.18 12.95 -7.17
CA CYS A 42 6.44 12.87 -6.41
C CYS A 42 6.56 11.58 -5.56
N HIS A 43 5.46 11.11 -4.97
CA HIS A 43 5.43 9.86 -4.20
C HIS A 43 5.77 8.62 -5.03
N TYR A 44 5.58 8.66 -6.35
CA TYR A 44 6.01 7.59 -7.24
C TYR A 44 7.53 7.42 -7.19
N HIS A 45 8.26 8.51 -7.41
CA HIS A 45 9.73 8.51 -7.39
C HIS A 45 10.26 8.24 -5.99
N ALA A 46 9.68 8.84 -4.96
CA ALA A 46 10.08 8.61 -3.57
C ALA A 46 10.04 7.13 -3.16
N MET A 47 9.12 6.34 -3.72
CA MET A 47 8.96 4.92 -3.38
C MET A 47 9.71 3.97 -4.32
N LEU A 48 9.89 4.34 -5.61
CA LEU A 48 10.45 3.45 -6.63
C LEU A 48 11.91 3.74 -7.00
N ASP A 49 12.41 4.95 -6.76
CA ASP A 49 13.81 5.29 -7.05
C ASP A 49 14.73 4.55 -6.07
N PRO A 50 15.67 3.70 -6.55
CA PRO A 50 16.65 3.04 -5.69
C PRO A 50 17.52 4.01 -4.89
N GLU A 51 17.77 5.20 -5.44
CA GLU A 51 18.62 6.23 -4.84
C GLU A 51 17.84 7.19 -3.93
N ALA A 52 16.51 7.05 -3.82
CA ALA A 52 15.74 7.85 -2.88
C ALA A 52 16.14 7.57 -1.43
N ASP A 53 16.27 8.67 -0.67
CA ASP A 53 16.54 8.64 0.76
C ASP A 53 15.42 7.91 1.52
N ASP A 54 15.80 7.12 2.53
CA ASP A 54 14.84 6.34 3.33
C ASP A 54 13.83 7.21 4.08
N SER A 55 14.22 8.41 4.51
CA SER A 55 13.31 9.36 5.15
C SER A 55 12.24 9.87 4.19
N VAL A 56 12.61 10.14 2.94
CA VAL A 56 11.68 10.56 1.87
C VAL A 56 10.76 9.40 1.49
N ARG A 57 11.31 8.18 1.40
CA ARG A 57 10.54 6.94 1.17
C ARG A 57 9.54 6.68 2.29
N LEU A 58 9.94 6.89 3.55
CA LEU A 58 9.08 6.74 4.73
C LEU A 58 7.89 7.70 4.68
N GLU A 59 8.14 8.99 4.44
CA GLU A 59 7.07 9.98 4.34
C GLU A 59 6.10 9.69 3.17
N ALA A 60 6.62 9.23 2.03
CA ALA A 60 5.77 8.80 0.92
C ALA A 60 4.90 7.58 1.30
N CYS A 61 5.47 6.59 1.98
CA CYS A 61 4.72 5.43 2.45
C CYS A 61 3.61 5.82 3.43
N ARG A 62 3.89 6.72 4.38
CA ARG A 62 2.89 7.24 5.34
C ARG A 62 1.76 7.99 4.62
N ALA A 63 2.09 8.87 3.68
CA ALA A 63 1.11 9.60 2.89
C ALA A 63 0.20 8.65 2.08
N MET A 64 0.79 7.66 1.40
CA MET A 64 0.02 6.68 0.62
C MET A 64 -0.83 5.77 1.51
N LEU A 65 -0.33 5.34 2.67
CA LEU A 65 -1.09 4.52 3.62
C LEU A 65 -2.34 5.26 4.10
N LEU A 66 -2.21 6.56 4.40
CA LEU A 66 -3.35 7.40 4.76
C LEU A 66 -4.39 7.45 3.65
N CYS A 67 -3.97 7.66 2.40
CA CYS A 67 -4.87 7.68 1.24
C CYS A 67 -5.57 6.33 1.01
N VAL A 68 -4.83 5.22 1.10
CA VAL A 68 -5.37 3.85 0.94
C VAL A 68 -6.39 3.53 2.03
N ARG A 69 -6.05 3.82 3.30
CA ARG A 69 -6.95 3.58 4.44
C ARG A 69 -8.25 4.37 4.36
N ARG A 70 -8.24 5.57 3.77
CA ARG A 70 -9.48 6.34 3.53
C ARG A 70 -10.42 5.68 2.54
N ARG A 71 -9.92 4.87 1.60
CA ARG A 71 -10.75 4.18 0.59
C ARG A 71 -11.28 2.82 1.06
N LEU A 72 -10.57 2.15 1.97
CA LEU A 72 -10.94 0.81 2.45
C LEU A 72 -12.40 0.70 2.95
N PRO A 73 -12.91 1.60 3.83
CA PRO A 73 -14.28 1.50 4.34
C PRO A 73 -15.35 1.57 3.23
N VAL A 74 -15.08 2.30 2.16
CA VAL A 74 -16.00 2.42 1.01
C VAL A 74 -16.10 1.09 0.27
N GLU A 75 -14.97 0.39 0.09
CA GLU A 75 -14.94 -0.91 -0.57
C GLU A 75 -15.50 -2.02 0.33
N ASP A 76 -15.26 -1.96 1.65
CA ASP A 76 -15.83 -2.91 2.60
C ASP A 76 -17.37 -2.80 2.64
N PHE A 77 -17.91 -1.57 2.63
CA PHE A 77 -19.35 -1.35 2.57
C PHE A 77 -19.97 -1.93 1.28
N LYS A 78 -19.36 -1.66 0.13
CA LYS A 78 -19.79 -2.24 -1.16
C LYS A 78 -19.70 -3.77 -1.17
N GLY A 79 -18.63 -4.32 -0.58
CA GLY A 79 -18.39 -5.75 -0.50
C GLY A 79 -19.42 -6.45 0.39
N LEU A 80 -19.77 -5.85 1.53
CA LEU A 80 -20.78 -6.40 2.44
C LEU A 80 -22.16 -6.50 1.80
N ALA A 81 -22.56 -5.48 1.02
CA ALA A 81 -23.82 -5.50 0.28
C ALA A 81 -23.89 -6.70 -0.68
N LYS A 82 -22.85 -6.89 -1.50
CA LYS A 82 -22.76 -8.03 -2.44
C LYS A 82 -22.59 -9.38 -1.75
N PHE A 83 -21.83 -9.43 -0.66
CA PHE A 83 -21.54 -10.68 0.05
C PHE A 83 -22.82 -11.30 0.63
N ARG A 84 -23.76 -10.47 1.12
CA ARG A 84 -25.05 -10.93 1.65
C ARG A 84 -25.98 -11.52 0.59
N GLU A 85 -25.83 -11.12 -0.66
CA GLU A 85 -26.76 -11.47 -1.74
C GLU A 85 -26.32 -12.71 -2.53
N GLU A 86 -25.00 -12.93 -2.70
CA GLU A 86 -24.52 -13.77 -3.81
C GLU A 86 -23.53 -14.88 -3.43
N ARG A 87 -22.91 -14.84 -2.26
CA ARG A 87 -21.77 -15.73 -1.96
C ARG A 87 -22.18 -16.90 -1.07
N ARG A 88 -21.85 -18.12 -1.55
CA ARG A 88 -21.86 -19.32 -0.69
C ARG A 88 -20.97 -19.07 0.52
N GLU A 89 -21.43 -19.56 1.66
CA GLU A 89 -20.67 -19.49 2.91
C GLU A 89 -19.34 -20.22 2.73
N ASP A 90 -18.24 -19.51 3.01
CA ASP A 90 -16.92 -20.11 3.00
C ASP A 90 -16.74 -20.93 4.29
N PRO A 91 -16.55 -22.26 4.20
CA PRO A 91 -16.45 -23.13 5.38
C PRO A 91 -15.27 -22.78 6.29
N TYR A 92 -14.29 -22.03 5.81
CA TYR A 92 -13.13 -21.60 6.60
C TYR A 92 -13.22 -20.15 7.09
N GLY A 93 -14.25 -19.40 6.70
CA GLY A 93 -14.44 -18.00 7.07
C GLY A 93 -13.28 -17.08 6.65
N LYS A 94 -12.52 -17.45 5.62
CA LYS A 94 -11.37 -16.71 5.06
C LYS A 94 -11.74 -15.87 3.85
N ALA A 95 -12.93 -16.03 3.31
CA ALA A 95 -13.41 -15.25 2.18
C ALA A 95 -13.39 -13.76 2.50
N TRP A 96 -12.82 -12.98 1.57
CA TRP A 96 -12.86 -11.53 1.62
C TRP A 96 -14.31 -11.03 1.67
N ARG A 97 -14.60 -10.24 2.71
CA ARG A 97 -15.90 -9.55 2.90
C ARG A 97 -15.95 -8.16 2.26
N THR A 98 -15.01 -7.90 1.36
CA THR A 98 -14.81 -6.64 0.64
C THR A 98 -14.88 -6.88 -0.87
N THR A 99 -14.85 -5.81 -1.67
CA THR A 99 -14.73 -5.94 -3.13
C THR A 99 -13.34 -6.45 -3.52
N ARG A 100 -13.15 -6.83 -4.79
CA ARG A 100 -11.80 -7.11 -5.31
C ARG A 100 -10.86 -5.92 -5.10
N SER A 101 -11.31 -4.71 -5.43
CA SER A 101 -10.53 -3.49 -5.20
C SER A 101 -10.23 -3.27 -3.72
N GLY A 102 -11.15 -3.61 -2.82
CA GLY A 102 -10.91 -3.57 -1.39
C GLY A 102 -9.82 -4.53 -0.92
N ALA A 103 -9.79 -5.76 -1.46
CA ALA A 103 -8.74 -6.73 -1.15
C ALA A 103 -7.36 -6.29 -1.69
N GLU A 104 -7.34 -5.69 -2.89
CA GLU A 104 -6.13 -5.07 -3.46
C GLU A 104 -5.61 -3.93 -2.57
N LEU A 105 -6.49 -3.02 -2.14
CA LEU A 105 -6.15 -1.93 -1.21
C LEU A 105 -5.69 -2.45 0.16
N TRP A 106 -6.27 -3.54 0.65
CA TRP A 106 -5.85 -4.15 1.92
C TRP A 106 -4.43 -4.67 1.82
N MET A 107 -4.10 -5.37 0.73
CA MET A 107 -2.74 -5.87 0.50
C MET A 107 -1.74 -4.72 0.41
N ILE A 108 -2.08 -3.65 -0.34
CA ILE A 108 -1.22 -2.46 -0.44
C ILE A 108 -1.00 -1.82 0.93
N ALA A 109 -2.06 -1.65 1.73
CA ALA A 109 -1.93 -1.11 3.08
C ALA A 109 -0.97 -1.94 3.94
N HIS A 110 -1.05 -3.27 3.83
CA HIS A 110 -0.17 -4.18 4.56
C HIS A 110 1.30 -4.05 4.15
N LEU A 111 1.58 -3.96 2.85
CA LEU A 111 2.94 -3.71 2.33
C LEU A 111 3.49 -2.38 2.87
N LEU A 112 2.67 -1.32 2.85
CA LEU A 112 3.04 0.00 3.36
C LEU A 112 3.31 0.00 4.87
N GLU A 113 2.50 -0.69 5.66
CA GLU A 113 2.72 -0.83 7.12
C GLU A 113 4.04 -1.53 7.42
N PHE A 114 4.35 -2.61 6.71
CA PHE A 114 5.62 -3.32 6.83
C PHE A 114 6.82 -2.44 6.42
N ALA A 115 6.67 -1.71 5.31
CA ALA A 115 7.69 -0.77 4.84
C ALA A 115 7.95 0.34 5.87
N ILE A 116 6.89 0.97 6.38
CA ILE A 116 6.97 2.06 7.38
C ILE A 116 7.71 1.57 8.62
N LYS A 117 7.30 0.43 9.18
CA LYS A 117 7.94 -0.12 10.38
C LYS A 117 9.45 -0.35 10.18
N GLY A 118 9.83 -1.00 9.08
CA GLY A 118 11.24 -1.30 8.83
C GLY A 118 12.08 -0.06 8.47
N LEU A 119 11.48 0.97 7.86
CA LEU A 119 12.14 2.24 7.60
C LEU A 119 12.30 3.05 8.89
N GLU A 120 11.30 3.07 9.78
CA GLU A 120 11.37 3.73 11.09
C GLU A 120 12.47 3.11 11.97
N GLU A 121 12.53 1.79 12.04
CA GLU A 121 13.57 1.05 12.77
C GLU A 121 14.98 1.28 12.19
N GLY A 122 15.09 1.52 10.88
CA GLY A 122 16.37 1.80 10.21
C GLY A 122 16.82 3.26 10.21
N CYS A 123 15.92 4.20 10.52
CA CYS A 123 16.22 5.64 10.64
C CYS A 123 16.59 6.08 12.06
N GLN A 124 16.49 5.18 13.04
CA GLN A 124 16.94 5.38 14.43
C GLN A 124 18.44 5.12 14.56
#